data_AF-A0AAW1ME98-F1
#
_entry.id   AF-A0AAW1ME98-F1
#
_cell.length_a   1.000
_cell.length_b   1.000
_cell.length_c   1.000
_cell.angle_alpha   90.00
_cell.angle_beta   90.00
_cell.angle_gamma   90.00
#
_symmetry.space_group_name_H-M   'P 1'
#
loop_
_entity.id
_entity.type
_entity.pdbx_description
1 polymer ?
#
loop_
_entity_poly.entity_id
_entity_poly.type
_entity_poly.pdbx_seq_one_letter_code
_entity_poly.pdbx_strand_id
1 'polypeptide(L)'
;MTGSEADSYYCEICNEQYDIHSLYACYQGHFFCKSCFKQEYYKGKEQRCPHLTCNAWIDNAENTKANRGEPVRISNKMFPQPGLYLDRERQKNSNNVSNVSNFQLSNTSLMSLSKRPLHCPHKDCNRTIAVSSLDSHFRYEHKYVAFIDTHLEARNGLEFFIDDVKLNEILCVVIINIMDKAEVHPVISRTICEKSSSLVPAKPVLVVMATRLQLSQHEQALEKTDDTADMCDCVAQPPSERIFVWIASNIVTKFSYTLAVSTQCNGIRVKYYGPLLTLNENCRSLCAEGKGLILSENHLSGMSGNGTKPLILDILIHSTEEASCTS
;
A
#
# COMPACT_ATOMS: atom_id res chain seq x y z
N MET A 1 -14.74 -23.12 -26.37
CA MET A 1 -13.49 -22.38 -26.61
C MET A 1 -13.86 -21.04 -27.24
N THR A 2 -14.14 -20.04 -26.41
CA THR A 2 -14.35 -18.66 -26.87
C THR A 2 -12.98 -18.00 -26.91
N GLY A 3 -12.40 -17.87 -28.10
CA GLY A 3 -11.15 -17.13 -28.27
C GLY A 3 -11.41 -15.66 -27.92
N SER A 4 -10.69 -15.15 -26.93
CA SER A 4 -10.65 -13.71 -26.66
C SER A 4 -9.91 -13.05 -27.82
N GLU A 5 -10.62 -12.32 -28.66
CA GLU A 5 -10.00 -11.40 -29.62
C GLU A 5 -9.16 -10.41 -28.81
N ALA A 6 -7.85 -10.37 -29.08
CA ALA A 6 -6.96 -9.44 -28.42
C ALA A 6 -7.27 -8.02 -28.95
N ASP A 7 -7.77 -7.15 -28.08
CA ASP A 7 -8.06 -5.75 -28.42
C ASP A 7 -6.76 -5.04 -28.84
N SER A 8 -6.57 -4.87 -30.15
CA SER A 8 -5.41 -4.22 -30.75
C SER A 8 -5.71 -2.77 -31.11
N TYR A 9 -4.75 -1.86 -30.88
CA TYR A 9 -4.90 -0.43 -31.14
C TYR A 9 -3.76 0.10 -32.01
N TYR A 10 -4.00 1.21 -32.70
CA TYR A 10 -3.03 1.83 -33.60
C TYR A 10 -2.33 3.00 -32.91
N CYS A 11 -1.03 3.18 -33.19
CA CYS A 11 -0.33 4.39 -32.79
C CYS A 11 -0.69 5.56 -33.73
N GLU A 12 -1.10 6.70 -33.18
CA GLU A 12 -1.52 7.89 -33.94
C GLU A 12 -0.41 8.59 -34.74
N ILE A 13 0.86 8.15 -34.60
CA ILE A 13 2.00 8.74 -35.31
C ILE A 13 2.48 7.83 -36.44
N CYS A 14 2.73 6.54 -36.14
CA CYS A 14 3.23 5.59 -37.14
C CYS A 14 2.13 4.74 -37.79
N ASN A 15 0.89 4.78 -37.28
CA ASN A 15 -0.24 3.95 -37.70
C ASN A 15 0.02 2.44 -37.67
N GLU A 16 1.04 1.99 -36.94
CA GLU A 16 1.27 0.57 -36.70
C GLU A 16 0.36 0.05 -35.58
N GLN A 17 0.02 -1.24 -35.66
CA GLN A 17 -0.85 -1.94 -34.71
C GLN A 17 -0.05 -2.51 -33.54
N TYR A 18 -0.53 -2.29 -32.32
CA TYR A 18 0.09 -2.74 -31.09
C TYR A 18 -0.93 -3.35 -30.13
N ASP A 19 -0.44 -4.17 -29.22
CA ASP A 19 -1.17 -4.55 -28.02
C ASP A 19 -1.38 -3.30 -27.14
N ILE A 20 -2.60 -3.12 -26.60
CA ILE A 20 -2.96 -1.97 -25.77
C ILE A 20 -1.99 -1.78 -24.58
N HIS A 21 -1.49 -2.84 -23.98
CA HIS A 21 -0.59 -2.79 -22.83
C HIS A 21 0.80 -2.23 -23.20
N SER A 22 1.13 -2.20 -24.49
CA SER A 22 2.39 -1.68 -25.02
C SER A 22 2.32 -0.22 -25.47
N LEU A 23 1.13 0.40 -25.44
CA LEU A 23 0.89 1.78 -25.84
C LEU A 23 0.89 2.75 -24.65
N TYR A 24 1.13 4.02 -24.94
CA TYR A 24 0.96 5.15 -24.03
C TYR A 24 -0.29 5.92 -24.46
N ALA A 25 -1.10 6.42 -23.52
CA ALA A 25 -2.33 7.14 -23.84
C ALA A 25 -2.39 8.52 -23.18
N CYS A 26 -2.81 9.54 -23.94
CA CYS A 26 -3.04 10.88 -23.38
C CYS A 26 -4.43 10.96 -22.73
N TYR A 27 -4.71 12.03 -21.99
CA TYR A 27 -5.99 12.17 -21.29
C TYR A 27 -7.20 12.33 -22.24
N GLN A 28 -6.95 12.69 -23.50
CA GLN A 28 -7.97 12.71 -24.56
C GLN A 28 -8.09 11.36 -25.29
N GLY A 29 -7.39 10.32 -24.85
CA GLY A 29 -7.50 8.96 -25.41
C GLY A 29 -6.65 8.69 -26.66
N HIS A 30 -5.71 9.56 -27.03
CA HIS A 30 -4.80 9.28 -28.16
C HIS A 30 -3.70 8.31 -27.75
N PHE A 31 -3.40 7.32 -28.61
CA PHE A 31 -2.44 6.25 -28.32
C PHE A 31 -1.12 6.41 -29.09
N PHE A 32 0.00 6.16 -28.41
CA PHE A 32 1.34 6.28 -28.98
C PHE A 32 2.21 5.08 -28.62
N CYS A 33 2.95 4.55 -29.61
CA CYS A 33 3.97 3.55 -29.31
C CYS A 33 5.17 4.20 -28.61
N LYS A 34 5.94 3.39 -27.87
CA LYS A 34 7.09 3.85 -27.08
C LYS A 34 8.10 4.65 -27.92
N SER A 35 8.37 4.21 -29.15
CA SER A 35 9.35 4.83 -30.05
C SER A 35 8.90 6.21 -30.50
N CYS A 36 7.68 6.32 -31.04
CA CYS A 36 7.13 7.60 -31.50
C CYS A 36 6.94 8.58 -30.33
N PHE A 37 6.49 8.10 -29.17
CA PHE A 37 6.39 8.91 -27.97
C PHE A 37 7.75 9.50 -27.57
N LYS A 38 8.79 8.66 -27.49
CA LYS A 38 10.14 9.13 -27.13
C LYS A 38 10.71 10.10 -28.14
N GLN A 39 10.52 9.85 -29.44
CA GLN A 39 11.07 10.67 -30.51
C GLN A 39 10.51 12.10 -30.51
N GLU A 40 9.20 12.25 -30.28
CA GLU A 40 8.58 13.57 -30.18
C GLU A 40 8.87 14.25 -28.84
N TYR A 41 8.98 13.48 -27.74
CA TYR A 41 9.08 14.05 -26.39
C TYR A 41 10.50 14.35 -25.89
N TYR A 42 11.49 13.51 -26.20
CA TYR A 42 12.87 13.72 -25.72
C TYR A 42 13.68 14.71 -26.57
N LYS A 43 13.21 15.08 -27.77
CA LYS A 43 13.89 16.04 -28.64
C LYS A 43 13.62 17.52 -28.30
N GLY A 44 13.36 17.84 -27.03
CA GLY A 44 13.24 19.22 -26.55
C GLY A 44 12.05 20.01 -27.11
N LYS A 45 11.03 19.33 -27.64
CA LYS A 45 9.76 19.96 -28.05
C LYS A 45 8.85 20.16 -26.83
N GLU A 46 7.89 21.08 -26.96
CA GLU A 46 6.87 21.31 -25.93
C GLU A 46 6.21 19.99 -25.50
N GLN A 47 6.00 19.81 -24.19
CA GLN A 47 5.42 18.61 -23.59
C GLN A 47 3.91 18.53 -23.85
N ARG A 48 3.53 18.48 -25.13
CA ARG A 48 2.15 18.38 -25.59
C ARG A 48 1.92 17.04 -26.28
N CYS A 49 0.68 16.59 -26.25
CA CYS A 49 0.22 15.47 -27.04
C CYS A 49 0.62 15.66 -28.51
N PRO A 50 1.32 14.70 -29.14
CA PRO A 50 1.75 14.82 -30.53
C PRO A 50 0.60 14.90 -31.55
N HIS A 51 -0.62 14.55 -31.15
CA HIS A 51 -1.78 14.60 -32.04
C HIS A 51 -2.13 16.04 -32.40
N LEU A 52 -2.22 16.35 -33.70
CA LEU A 52 -2.31 17.71 -34.28
C LEU A 52 -3.40 18.60 -33.68
N THR A 53 -4.51 18.02 -33.24
CA THR A 53 -5.68 18.74 -32.67
C THR A 53 -5.73 18.70 -31.14
N CYS A 54 -4.77 18.08 -30.48
CA CYS A 54 -4.80 17.81 -29.05
C CYS A 54 -3.87 18.75 -28.27
N ASN A 55 -4.43 19.77 -27.62
CA ASN A 55 -3.69 20.70 -26.77
C ASN A 55 -3.41 20.16 -25.35
N ALA A 56 -3.31 18.84 -25.23
CA ALA A 56 -3.10 18.16 -23.97
C ALA A 56 -1.66 18.29 -23.49
N TRP A 57 -1.45 18.96 -22.36
CA TRP A 57 -0.16 18.98 -21.66
C TRP A 57 0.11 17.64 -21.00
N ILE A 58 1.38 17.22 -21.08
CA ILE A 58 1.91 16.01 -20.48
C ILE A 58 2.84 16.49 -19.36
N ASP A 59 2.37 16.54 -18.11
CA ASP A 59 3.22 17.02 -17.01
C ASP A 59 4.27 15.96 -16.63
N ASN A 60 5.56 16.30 -16.77
CA ASN A 60 6.62 15.56 -16.08
C ASN A 60 6.56 15.84 -14.57
N ALA A 61 6.55 14.78 -13.77
CA ALA A 61 6.34 14.81 -12.31
C ALA A 61 7.45 15.48 -11.47
N GLU A 62 8.43 16.18 -12.06
CA GLU A 62 9.67 16.53 -11.36
C GLU A 62 10.02 18.02 -11.26
N ASN A 63 9.15 18.96 -11.65
CA ASN A 63 9.46 20.37 -11.38
C ASN A 63 8.22 21.23 -11.10
N THR A 64 7.90 21.42 -9.81
CA THR A 64 7.05 22.54 -9.40
C THR A 64 7.39 23.03 -7.99
N LYS A 65 8.47 23.81 -7.87
CA LYS A 65 8.56 24.90 -6.87
C LYS A 65 8.48 26.23 -7.61
N ALA A 66 7.42 27.00 -7.33
CA ALA A 66 7.35 28.48 -7.28
C ALA A 66 6.03 29.07 -7.84
N ASN A 67 5.28 29.69 -6.90
CA ASN A 67 4.48 30.92 -6.98
C ASN A 67 3.25 31.11 -7.89
N ARG A 68 2.14 31.32 -7.15
CA ARG A 68 1.03 32.31 -7.23
C ARG A 68 0.17 32.47 -8.50
N GLY A 69 -1.13 32.26 -8.29
CA GLY A 69 -2.26 32.79 -9.08
C GLY A 69 -2.99 31.71 -9.88
N GLU A 70 -4.29 31.55 -9.65
CA GLU A 70 -5.29 30.65 -10.30
C GLU A 70 -5.06 30.28 -11.78
N PRO A 71 -5.55 29.11 -12.30
CA PRO A 71 -6.79 28.42 -11.94
C PRO A 71 -6.66 26.91 -11.64
N VAL A 72 -7.80 26.29 -11.28
CA VAL A 72 -8.03 24.89 -10.87
C VAL A 72 -7.14 23.88 -11.61
N ARG A 73 -6.19 23.28 -10.87
CA ARG A 73 -5.30 22.22 -11.38
C ARG A 73 -6.02 20.88 -11.43
N ILE A 74 -6.47 20.48 -12.63
CA ILE A 74 -6.79 19.09 -12.93
C ILE A 74 -5.45 18.37 -13.15
N SER A 75 -5.14 17.36 -12.32
CA SER A 75 -3.88 16.60 -12.45
C SER A 75 -3.90 15.74 -13.73
N ASN A 76 -3.15 16.17 -14.75
CA ASN A 76 -3.05 15.47 -16.03
C ASN A 76 -1.76 14.62 -16.09
N LYS A 77 -1.76 13.48 -15.40
CA LYS A 77 -0.71 12.46 -15.52
C LYS A 77 -1.08 11.46 -16.63
N MET A 78 -0.17 11.16 -17.55
CA MET A 78 -0.29 10.02 -18.47
C MET A 78 0.22 8.74 -17.80
N PHE A 79 -0.49 7.64 -18.00
CA PHE A 79 -0.20 6.35 -17.38
C PHE A 79 0.38 5.39 -18.41
N PRO A 80 1.47 4.66 -18.11
CA PRO A 80 1.72 3.39 -18.78
C PRO A 80 0.54 2.46 -18.47
N GLN A 81 0.08 1.68 -19.46
CA GLN A 81 -1.10 0.79 -19.40
C GLN A 81 -2.47 1.50 -19.56
N PRO A 82 -2.85 1.88 -20.80
CA PRO A 82 -4.11 2.51 -21.14
C PRO A 82 -5.37 1.71 -20.80
N GLY A 83 -5.26 0.39 -20.59
CA GLY A 83 -6.39 -0.47 -20.22
C GLY A 83 -7.16 0.05 -19.00
N LEU A 84 -6.47 0.65 -18.03
CA LEU A 84 -7.07 1.26 -16.84
C LEU A 84 -7.95 2.48 -17.15
N TYR A 85 -7.73 3.16 -18.29
CA TYR A 85 -8.51 4.33 -18.70
C TYR A 85 -9.75 3.92 -19.52
N LEU A 86 -9.62 2.93 -20.40
CA LEU A 86 -10.75 2.44 -21.19
C LEU A 86 -11.83 1.77 -20.31
N ASP A 87 -11.44 1.13 -19.22
CA ASP A 87 -12.39 0.64 -18.21
C ASP A 87 -13.21 1.78 -17.57
N ARG A 88 -12.63 2.97 -17.46
CA ARG A 88 -13.29 4.17 -16.92
C ARG A 88 -14.28 4.79 -17.92
N GLU A 89 -14.01 4.73 -19.22
CA GLU A 89 -14.96 5.15 -20.26
C GLU A 89 -16.10 4.15 -20.47
N ARG A 90 -15.81 2.84 -20.42
CA ARG A 90 -16.86 1.80 -20.41
C ARG A 90 -17.82 1.98 -19.22
N GLN A 91 -17.33 2.43 -18.06
CA GLN A 91 -18.17 2.77 -16.92
C GLN A 91 -18.97 4.09 -17.09
N LYS A 92 -18.42 5.09 -17.78
CA LYS A 92 -19.13 6.36 -18.06
C LYS A 92 -20.31 6.18 -19.02
N ASN A 93 -20.18 5.31 -20.03
CA ASN A 93 -21.27 5.05 -20.98
C ASN A 93 -22.46 4.29 -20.37
N SER A 94 -22.33 3.75 -19.16
CA SER A 94 -23.42 3.06 -18.45
C SER A 94 -24.35 3.99 -17.66
N ASN A 95 -23.99 5.26 -17.42
CA ASN A 95 -24.76 6.16 -16.56
C ASN A 95 -24.89 7.57 -17.15
N ASN A 96 -25.80 7.73 -18.11
CA ASN A 96 -26.27 9.05 -18.56
C ASN A 96 -27.46 9.52 -17.69
N VAL A 97 -27.19 10.28 -16.62
CA VAL A 97 -28.00 11.46 -16.20
C VAL A 97 -27.09 12.44 -15.44
N SER A 98 -27.15 13.69 -15.88
CA SER A 98 -26.37 14.88 -15.55
C SER A 98 -26.59 15.44 -14.14
N ASN A 99 -25.52 15.86 -13.43
CA ASN A 99 -25.14 17.28 -13.30
C ASN A 99 -23.99 17.51 -12.30
N VAL A 100 -23.21 18.54 -12.63
CA VAL A 100 -21.93 18.95 -12.06
C VAL A 100 -22.11 19.81 -10.81
N SER A 101 -21.42 19.47 -9.71
CA SER A 101 -20.68 20.45 -8.90
C SER A 101 -19.72 19.78 -7.91
N ASN A 102 -18.51 20.34 -7.90
CA ASN A 102 -17.52 20.42 -6.82
C ASN A 102 -16.90 19.16 -6.22
N PHE A 103 -15.56 19.18 -6.28
CA PHE A 103 -14.57 18.46 -5.48
C PHE A 103 -15.01 18.26 -4.01
N GLN A 104 -15.82 17.23 -3.78
CA GLN A 104 -15.67 16.40 -2.60
C GLN A 104 -14.81 15.22 -3.03
N LEU A 105 -13.78 14.95 -2.23
CA LEU A 105 -13.21 13.62 -2.07
C LEU A 105 -14.34 12.63 -2.31
N SER A 106 -14.28 11.91 -3.43
CA SER A 106 -15.28 10.91 -3.71
C SER A 106 -15.23 9.96 -2.54
N ASN A 107 -16.30 10.03 -1.74
CA ASN A 107 -16.87 8.92 -1.00
C ASN A 107 -17.11 7.78 -2.00
N THR A 108 -16.03 7.23 -2.58
CA THR A 108 -15.91 5.80 -2.79
C THR A 108 -16.19 5.27 -1.40
N SER A 109 -17.45 4.88 -1.19
CA SER A 109 -17.91 4.54 0.14
C SER A 109 -16.88 3.57 0.70
N LEU A 110 -16.42 3.78 1.93
CA LEU A 110 -15.50 2.85 2.62
C LEU A 110 -16.04 1.40 2.61
N MET A 111 -17.30 1.22 2.20
CA MET A 111 -18.00 -0.02 1.90
C MET A 111 -17.65 -0.70 0.55
N SER A 112 -16.99 -0.05 -0.42
CA SER A 112 -16.71 -0.66 -1.74
C SER A 112 -15.42 -1.49 -1.74
N LEU A 113 -14.41 -1.09 -0.98
CA LEU A 113 -13.19 -1.89 -0.76
C LEU A 113 -13.42 -3.06 0.20
N SER A 114 -14.42 -2.98 1.09
CA SER A 114 -14.70 -4.02 2.08
C SER A 114 -15.26 -5.33 1.51
N LYS A 115 -15.58 -5.37 0.21
CA LYS A 115 -16.18 -6.56 -0.43
C LYS A 115 -15.22 -7.32 -1.33
N ARG A 116 -14.06 -6.75 -1.70
CA ARG A 116 -13.13 -7.46 -2.57
C ARG A 116 -12.45 -8.57 -1.76
N PRO A 117 -12.50 -9.83 -2.21
CA PRO A 117 -11.79 -10.90 -1.52
C PRO A 117 -10.30 -10.57 -1.37
N LEU A 118 -9.71 -10.94 -0.24
CA LEU A 118 -8.29 -10.77 0.04
C LEU A 118 -7.55 -12.05 -0.31
N HIS A 119 -6.29 -11.94 -0.69
CA HIS A 119 -5.40 -13.10 -0.64
C HIS A 119 -4.86 -13.25 0.77
N CYS A 120 -4.82 -14.48 1.29
CA CYS A 120 -4.19 -14.72 2.58
C CYS A 120 -2.72 -14.29 2.52
N PRO A 121 -2.24 -13.42 3.43
CA PRO A 121 -0.85 -12.97 3.43
C PRO A 121 0.11 -14.06 3.92
N HIS A 122 -0.42 -15.14 4.52
CA HIS A 122 0.41 -16.24 4.98
C HIS A 122 1.01 -16.99 3.79
N LYS A 123 2.33 -17.18 3.85
CA LYS A 123 3.09 -17.91 2.85
C LYS A 123 2.48 -19.30 2.59
N ASP A 124 2.50 -19.74 1.34
CA ASP A 124 2.03 -21.07 0.90
C ASP A 124 0.52 -21.33 1.01
N CYS A 125 -0.27 -20.44 1.64
CA CYS A 125 -1.72 -20.58 1.71
C CYS A 125 -2.37 -20.36 0.33
N ASN A 126 -2.02 -19.27 -0.36
CA ASN A 126 -2.53 -18.85 -1.67
C ASN A 126 -4.07 -18.77 -1.79
N ARG A 127 -4.82 -18.92 -0.70
CA ARG A 127 -6.29 -18.87 -0.72
C ARG A 127 -6.79 -17.44 -0.84
N THR A 128 -7.85 -17.29 -1.63
CA THR A 128 -8.66 -16.09 -1.67
C THR A 128 -9.77 -16.21 -0.64
N ILE A 129 -9.84 -15.26 0.28
CA ILE A 129 -10.71 -15.28 1.46
C ILE A 129 -11.61 -14.05 1.46
N ALA A 130 -12.83 -14.19 1.98
CA ALA A 130 -13.69 -13.03 2.20
C ALA A 130 -13.10 -12.17 3.32
N VAL A 131 -13.19 -10.85 3.20
CA VAL A 131 -12.68 -9.88 4.19
C VAL A 131 -13.17 -10.17 5.61
N SER A 132 -14.45 -10.54 5.73
CA SER A 132 -15.10 -10.90 7.00
C SER A 132 -14.66 -12.26 7.57
N SER A 133 -14.07 -13.13 6.75
CA SER A 133 -13.63 -14.47 7.16
C SER A 133 -12.17 -14.55 7.58
N LEU A 134 -11.41 -13.45 7.51
CA LEU A 134 -9.97 -13.45 7.79
C LEU A 134 -9.62 -14.04 9.17
N ASP A 135 -10.29 -13.60 10.25
CA ASP A 135 -10.06 -14.12 11.60
C ASP A 135 -10.29 -15.64 11.64
N SER A 136 -11.46 -16.11 11.18
CA SER A 136 -11.79 -17.53 11.17
C SER A 136 -10.83 -18.36 10.31
N HIS A 137 -10.41 -17.84 9.15
CA HIS A 137 -9.45 -18.50 8.27
C HIS A 137 -8.12 -18.73 8.99
N PHE A 138 -7.56 -17.71 9.67
CA PHE A 138 -6.34 -17.86 10.44
C PHE A 138 -6.50 -18.84 11.62
N ARG A 139 -7.64 -18.81 12.33
CA ARG A 139 -7.90 -19.73 13.45
C ARG A 139 -7.90 -21.19 13.03
N TYR A 140 -8.47 -21.52 11.87
CA TYR A 140 -8.63 -22.91 11.44
C TYR A 140 -7.47 -23.41 10.57
N GLU A 141 -6.86 -22.55 9.75
CA GLU A 141 -5.86 -22.95 8.75
C GLU A 141 -4.42 -22.57 9.15
N HIS A 142 -4.23 -21.56 10.00
CA HIS A 142 -2.92 -21.03 10.41
C HIS A 142 -2.73 -21.08 11.93
N LYS A 143 -2.93 -22.27 12.51
CA LYS A 143 -2.97 -22.49 13.97
C LYS A 143 -1.71 -22.09 14.76
N TYR A 144 -0.57 -21.92 14.08
CA TYR A 144 0.68 -21.48 14.68
C TYR A 144 0.81 -19.95 14.77
N VAL A 145 -0.04 -19.19 14.06
CA VAL A 145 -0.08 -17.74 14.17
C VAL A 145 -0.84 -17.39 15.45
N ALA A 146 -0.19 -16.66 16.35
CA ALA A 146 -0.79 -16.26 17.61
C ALA A 146 -1.92 -15.24 17.40
N PHE A 147 -2.84 -15.19 18.37
CA PHE A 147 -3.90 -14.19 18.45
C PHE A 147 -3.73 -13.38 19.73
N ILE A 148 -3.84 -12.06 19.61
CA ILE A 148 -3.86 -11.12 20.73
C ILE A 148 -5.16 -10.34 20.68
N ASP A 149 -5.92 -10.43 21.76
CA ASP A 149 -7.03 -9.53 22.01
C ASP A 149 -6.51 -8.35 22.85
N THR A 150 -6.64 -7.12 22.34
CA THR A 150 -6.08 -5.91 22.98
C THR A 150 -7.06 -4.75 22.94
N HIS A 151 -6.94 -3.81 23.86
CA HIS A 151 -7.59 -2.51 23.74
C HIS A 151 -6.74 -1.53 22.92
N LEU A 152 -7.37 -0.47 22.42
CA LEU A 152 -6.65 0.71 21.91
C LEU A 152 -5.77 1.30 23.02
N GLU A 153 -4.61 1.81 22.65
CA GLU A 153 -3.59 2.37 23.56
C GLU A 153 -2.97 1.35 24.55
N ALA A 154 -3.31 0.06 24.48
CA ALA A 154 -2.63 -0.97 25.25
C ALA A 154 -1.36 -1.44 24.53
N ARG A 155 -0.26 -1.54 25.27
CA ARG A 155 1.04 -1.99 24.78
C ARG A 155 1.11 -3.52 24.84
N ASN A 156 1.43 -4.13 23.70
CA ASN A 156 1.59 -5.58 23.56
C ASN A 156 3.04 -5.89 23.19
N GLY A 157 3.76 -6.58 24.07
CA GLY A 157 5.14 -7.02 23.82
C GLY A 157 5.18 -8.46 23.35
N LEU A 158 5.96 -8.74 22.31
CA LEU A 158 6.17 -10.07 21.75
C LEU A 158 7.66 -10.38 21.63
N GLU A 159 8.03 -11.64 21.81
CA GLU A 159 9.35 -12.10 21.38
C GLU A 159 9.39 -12.21 19.86
N PHE A 160 10.45 -11.68 19.26
CA PHE A 160 10.63 -11.59 17.82
C PHE A 160 12.00 -12.12 17.42
N PHE A 161 12.00 -13.28 16.77
CA PHE A 161 13.21 -13.94 16.28
C PHE A 161 13.47 -13.54 14.84
N ILE A 162 14.61 -12.91 14.59
CA ILE A 162 15.01 -12.42 13.27
C ILE A 162 15.25 -13.58 12.28
N ASP A 163 15.69 -14.73 12.78
CA ASP A 163 15.99 -15.91 11.96
C ASP A 163 14.74 -16.56 11.35
N ASP A 164 13.57 -16.33 11.95
CA ASP A 164 12.29 -16.79 11.42
C ASP A 164 11.86 -15.97 10.18
N VAL A 165 12.45 -14.78 9.98
CA VAL A 165 12.10 -13.88 8.88
C VAL A 165 12.94 -14.19 7.65
N LYS A 166 12.34 -14.94 6.72
CA LYS A 166 12.95 -15.38 5.46
C LYS A 166 12.92 -14.33 4.35
N LEU A 167 13.87 -14.45 3.43
CA LEU A 167 14.05 -13.54 2.30
C LEU A 167 12.87 -13.64 1.32
N ASN A 168 12.23 -12.50 1.03
CA ASN A 168 11.06 -12.35 0.16
C ASN A 168 9.83 -13.18 0.57
N GLU A 169 9.76 -13.61 1.82
CA GLU A 169 8.62 -14.36 2.37
C GLU A 169 7.93 -13.54 3.45
N ILE A 170 6.59 -13.49 3.42
CA ILE A 170 5.80 -12.80 4.43
C ILE A 170 5.59 -13.76 5.60
N LEU A 171 6.14 -13.40 6.75
CA LEU A 171 5.85 -14.01 8.04
C LEU A 171 4.69 -13.27 8.69
N CYS A 172 3.56 -13.95 8.91
CA CYS A 172 2.49 -13.44 9.77
C CYS A 172 2.88 -13.70 11.23
N VAL A 173 3.26 -12.65 11.95
CA VAL A 173 3.77 -12.74 13.32
C VAL A 173 2.62 -12.96 14.30
N VAL A 174 1.58 -12.14 14.22
CA VAL A 174 0.42 -12.21 15.12
C VAL A 174 -0.82 -11.60 14.47
N ILE A 175 -2.00 -12.12 14.82
CA ILE A 175 -3.30 -11.51 14.55
C ILE A 175 -3.75 -10.71 15.77
N ILE A 176 -4.16 -9.46 15.57
CA ILE A 176 -4.63 -8.58 16.64
C ILE A 176 -6.11 -8.28 16.44
N ASN A 177 -6.88 -8.53 17.48
CA ASN A 177 -8.28 -8.16 17.60
C ASN A 177 -8.42 -7.02 18.61
N ILE A 178 -9.04 -5.92 18.19
CA ILE A 178 -9.26 -4.77 19.06
C ILE A 178 -10.54 -4.98 19.87
N MET A 179 -10.47 -5.08 21.19
CA MET A 179 -11.63 -5.21 22.07
C MET A 179 -12.27 -3.86 22.36
N ASP A 180 -13.58 -3.76 22.19
CA ASP A 180 -14.34 -2.57 22.57
C ASP A 180 -14.44 -2.49 24.09
N LYS A 181 -14.23 -1.30 24.66
CA LYS A 181 -14.32 -1.07 26.12
C LYS A 181 -15.69 -1.46 26.71
N ALA A 182 -16.73 -1.53 25.87
CA ALA A 182 -18.11 -1.82 26.26
C ALA A 182 -18.45 -3.32 26.36
N GLU A 183 -17.59 -4.23 25.88
CA GLU A 183 -17.92 -5.68 25.84
C GLU A 183 -17.64 -6.43 27.16
N VAL A 184 -17.25 -5.75 28.24
CA VAL A 184 -16.98 -6.37 29.57
C VAL A 184 -18.25 -6.58 30.40
N HIS A 185 -19.35 -7.00 29.77
CA HIS A 185 -20.52 -7.51 30.52
C HIS A 185 -20.81 -8.96 30.13
N PRO A 186 -20.50 -9.95 31.00
CA PRO A 186 -20.94 -11.32 30.82
C PRO A 186 -22.39 -11.42 31.29
N VAL A 187 -23.33 -10.80 30.58
CA VAL A 187 -24.75 -10.96 30.90
C VAL A 187 -25.35 -11.96 29.93
N ILE A 188 -25.56 -13.14 30.48
CA ILE A 188 -26.41 -14.22 29.99
C ILE A 188 -27.79 -13.62 29.68
N SER A 189 -28.02 -13.19 28.44
CA SER A 189 -29.35 -12.85 27.94
C SER A 189 -29.59 -13.59 26.64
N ARG A 190 -29.96 -14.86 26.79
CA ARG A 190 -30.63 -15.65 25.75
C ARG A 190 -32.05 -15.11 25.60
N THR A 191 -32.24 -14.07 24.80
CA THR A 191 -33.56 -13.66 24.33
C THR A 191 -33.49 -13.29 22.85
N ILE A 192 -33.76 -14.31 22.04
CA ILE A 192 -34.69 -14.32 20.90
C ILE A 192 -34.74 -13.02 20.07
N CYS A 193 -34.05 -13.07 18.93
CA CYS A 193 -34.56 -12.74 17.60
C CYS A 193 -35.32 -11.42 17.44
N GLU A 194 -34.59 -10.34 17.14
CA GLU A 194 -35.13 -9.25 16.32
C GLU A 194 -34.31 -9.13 15.04
N LYS A 195 -34.96 -9.46 13.92
CA LYS A 195 -34.48 -9.32 12.54
C LYS A 195 -34.48 -7.85 12.11
N SER A 196 -33.75 -6.99 12.79
CA SER A 196 -33.35 -5.71 12.20
C SER A 196 -31.99 -5.93 11.54
N SER A 197 -31.98 -5.94 10.21
CA SER A 197 -30.79 -6.02 9.36
C SER A 197 -29.97 -4.73 9.44
N SER A 198 -29.63 -4.31 10.66
CA SER A 198 -28.61 -3.30 10.89
C SER A 198 -27.28 -4.00 10.60
N LEU A 199 -26.64 -3.56 9.52
CA LEU A 199 -25.33 -4.03 9.12
C LEU A 199 -24.35 -3.63 10.22
N VAL A 200 -24.09 -4.54 11.17
CA VAL A 200 -23.05 -4.35 12.17
C VAL A 200 -21.75 -4.12 11.39
N PRO A 201 -21.09 -2.96 11.57
CA PRO A 201 -19.85 -2.68 10.85
C PRO A 201 -18.84 -3.77 11.14
N ALA A 202 -18.22 -4.30 10.10
CA ALA A 202 -17.24 -5.36 10.23
C ALA A 202 -16.09 -4.88 11.13
N LYS A 203 -15.79 -5.65 12.17
CA LYS A 203 -14.70 -5.38 13.09
C LYS A 203 -13.35 -5.55 12.36
N PRO A 204 -12.42 -4.58 12.47
CA PRO A 204 -11.12 -4.70 11.82
C PRO A 204 -10.31 -5.82 12.47
N VAL A 205 -9.72 -6.66 11.63
CA VAL A 205 -8.76 -7.70 12.01
C VAL A 205 -7.39 -7.24 11.53
N LEU A 206 -6.45 -7.10 12.45
CA LEU A 206 -5.12 -6.60 12.12
C LEU A 206 -4.12 -7.75 12.07
N VAL A 207 -3.16 -7.66 11.15
CA VAL A 207 -2.09 -8.64 10.97
C VAL A 207 -0.76 -7.93 11.09
N VAL A 208 0.07 -8.36 12.02
CA VAL A 208 1.47 -7.94 12.10
C VAL A 208 2.29 -8.85 11.20
N MET A 209 3.01 -8.26 10.26
CA MET A 209 3.78 -8.98 9.26
C MET A 209 5.23 -8.55 9.29
N ALA A 210 6.11 -9.48 8.94
CA ALA A 210 7.52 -9.24 8.75
C ALA A 210 8.01 -9.91 7.46
N THR A 211 8.98 -9.29 6.77
CA THR A 211 9.67 -9.92 5.65
C THR A 211 11.10 -9.41 5.55
N ARG A 212 12.01 -10.25 5.07
CA ARG A 212 13.39 -9.86 4.79
C ARG A 212 13.48 -9.48 3.32
N LEU A 213 13.99 -8.31 3.02
CA LEU A 213 14.10 -7.77 1.66
C LEU A 213 15.55 -7.50 1.31
N GLN A 214 15.87 -7.74 0.04
CA GLN A 214 17.12 -7.36 -0.57
C GLN A 214 16.81 -6.27 -1.61
N LEU A 215 17.11 -5.03 -1.25
CA LEU A 215 16.88 -3.87 -2.13
C LEU A 215 18.04 -3.75 -3.11
N SER A 216 17.72 -3.63 -4.39
CA SER A 216 18.71 -3.43 -5.44
C SER A 216 19.42 -2.08 -5.29
N GLN A 217 20.66 -1.98 -5.76
CA GLN A 217 21.43 -0.73 -5.70
C GLN A 217 20.71 0.45 -6.37
N HIS A 218 19.89 0.19 -7.40
CA HIS A 218 19.11 1.21 -8.08
C HIS A 218 18.00 1.80 -7.20
N GLU A 219 17.39 0.99 -6.32
CA GLU A 219 16.40 1.46 -5.35
C GLU A 219 17.06 2.26 -4.22
N GLN A 220 18.30 1.92 -3.85
CA GLN A 220 19.09 2.67 -2.86
C GLN A 220 19.55 4.04 -3.37
N ALA A 221 19.78 4.19 -4.68
CA ALA A 221 20.20 5.46 -5.27
C ALA A 221 19.11 6.55 -5.19
N LEU A 222 17.83 6.17 -5.26
CA LEU A 222 16.71 7.10 -5.04
C LEU A 222 16.64 7.64 -3.61
N GLU A 223 17.20 6.94 -2.61
CA GLU A 223 17.24 7.43 -1.22
C GLU A 223 18.32 8.51 -0.98
N LYS A 224 19.28 8.71 -1.90
CA LYS A 224 20.48 9.56 -1.67
C LYS A 224 20.50 10.89 -2.46
N THR A 225 19.39 11.32 -3.05
CA THR A 225 19.36 12.53 -3.90
C THR A 225 19.21 13.85 -3.13
N ASP A 226 20.09 14.14 -2.15
CA ASP A 226 20.21 15.49 -1.60
C ASP A 226 21.68 15.83 -1.27
N ASP A 227 22.24 16.77 -2.03
CA ASP A 227 23.36 17.66 -1.72
C ASP A 227 24.73 17.09 -1.32
N THR A 228 25.42 16.40 -2.23
CA THR A 228 26.90 16.54 -2.40
C THR A 228 27.36 15.76 -3.63
N ALA A 229 27.49 16.45 -4.76
CA ALA A 229 28.16 15.93 -5.95
C ALA A 229 29.69 15.89 -5.69
N ASP A 230 30.15 14.89 -4.96
CA ASP A 230 31.58 14.56 -4.91
C ASP A 230 31.80 13.20 -5.58
N MET A 231 32.57 13.24 -6.67
CA MET A 231 32.95 12.11 -7.51
C MET A 231 33.84 11.16 -6.71
N CYS A 232 33.25 10.19 -6.02
CA CYS A 232 33.99 9.13 -5.35
C CYS A 232 33.73 7.81 -6.06
N ASP A 233 34.80 7.10 -6.44
CA ASP A 233 34.77 5.78 -7.08
C ASP A 233 33.89 4.82 -6.28
N CYS A 234 32.72 4.52 -6.84
CA CYS A 234 31.70 3.67 -6.25
C CYS A 234 32.18 2.20 -6.19
N VAL A 235 32.89 1.83 -5.13
CA VAL A 235 33.02 0.44 -4.73
C VAL A 235 31.60 -0.10 -4.57
N ALA A 236 31.22 -1.07 -5.41
CA ALA A 236 29.89 -1.67 -5.42
C ALA A 236 29.56 -2.20 -4.02
N GLN A 237 28.78 -1.45 -3.24
CA GLN A 237 28.35 -1.91 -1.93
C GLN A 237 27.42 -3.11 -2.14
N PRO A 238 27.63 -4.22 -1.41
CA PRO A 238 26.72 -5.36 -1.50
C PRO A 238 25.29 -4.90 -1.16
N PRO A 239 24.27 -5.48 -1.79
CA PRO A 239 22.88 -5.13 -1.50
C PRO A 239 22.61 -5.31 0.01
N SER A 240 22.16 -4.24 0.66
CA SER A 240 21.89 -4.26 2.09
C SER A 240 20.59 -5.04 2.35
N GLU A 241 20.70 -6.11 3.12
CA GLU A 241 19.52 -6.81 3.62
C GLU A 241 18.82 -5.94 4.66
N ARG A 242 17.49 -5.88 4.57
CA ARG A 242 16.65 -5.17 5.54
C ARG A 242 15.53 -6.10 6.02
N ILE A 243 15.15 -5.98 7.28
CA ILE A 243 13.90 -6.57 7.78
C ILE A 243 12.86 -5.47 7.85
N PHE A 244 11.74 -5.72 7.18
CA PHE A 244 10.60 -4.82 7.13
C PHE A 244 9.46 -5.41 7.98
N VAL A 245 8.96 -4.65 8.95
CA VAL A 245 7.86 -5.04 9.84
C VAL A 245 6.76 -3.98 9.76
N TRP A 246 5.52 -4.41 9.54
CA TRP A 246 4.39 -3.51 9.41
C TRP A 246 3.10 -4.15 9.92
N ILE A 247 2.07 -3.33 10.11
CA ILE A 247 0.72 -3.79 10.49
C ILE A 247 -0.23 -3.41 9.37
N ALA A 248 -1.06 -4.36 8.96
CA ALA A 248 -2.12 -4.13 7.99
C ALA A 248 -3.48 -4.62 8.50
N SER A 249 -4.54 -4.04 7.97
CA SER A 249 -5.93 -4.37 8.28
C SER A 249 -6.62 -4.99 7.07
N ASN A 250 -7.61 -5.83 7.35
CA ASN A 250 -8.52 -6.38 6.34
C ASN A 250 -9.49 -5.32 5.78
N ILE A 251 -9.74 -4.25 6.52
CA ILE A 251 -10.59 -3.12 6.11
C ILE A 251 -9.83 -1.80 6.28
N VAL A 252 -10.23 -0.77 5.53
CA VAL A 252 -9.72 0.58 5.75
C VAL A 252 -10.16 1.05 7.13
N THR A 253 -9.21 1.47 7.95
CA THR A 253 -9.47 2.05 9.28
C THR A 253 -8.86 3.43 9.35
N LYS A 254 -9.30 4.22 10.33
CA LYS A 254 -8.62 5.46 10.67
C LYS A 254 -7.49 5.25 11.68
N PHE A 255 -7.25 4.04 12.17
CA PHE A 255 -6.25 3.82 13.21
C PHE A 255 -4.84 4.15 12.74
N SER A 256 -4.00 4.53 13.68
CA SER A 256 -2.55 4.56 13.50
C SER A 256 -1.92 3.52 14.43
N TYR A 257 -0.64 3.22 14.25
CA TYR A 257 0.06 2.27 15.09
C TYR A 257 1.48 2.73 15.39
N THR A 258 1.96 2.33 16.56
CA THR A 258 3.38 2.34 16.91
C THR A 258 3.90 0.91 16.87
N LEU A 259 4.94 0.67 16.06
CA LEU A 259 5.78 -0.51 16.17
C LEU A 259 7.11 -0.11 16.76
N ALA A 260 7.63 -0.88 17.71
CA ALA A 260 8.99 -0.70 18.16
C ALA A 260 9.66 -2.04 18.38
N VAL A 261 10.93 -2.12 17.99
CA VAL A 261 11.78 -3.27 18.26
C VAL A 261 12.89 -2.83 19.20
N SER A 262 13.11 -3.59 20.26
CA SER A 262 14.20 -3.35 21.21
C SER A 262 14.98 -4.61 21.57
N THR A 263 16.19 -4.42 22.08
CA THR A 263 16.94 -5.50 22.74
C THR A 263 16.20 -5.95 24.02
N GLN A 264 16.46 -7.17 24.49
CA GLN A 264 15.84 -7.68 25.72
C GLN A 264 16.10 -6.80 26.96
N CYS A 265 17.26 -6.14 27.02
CA CYS A 265 17.58 -5.20 28.10
C CYS A 265 17.02 -3.78 27.88
N ASN A 266 16.27 -3.55 26.79
CA ASN A 266 15.75 -2.25 26.36
C ASN A 266 16.81 -1.14 26.18
N GLY A 267 18.08 -1.49 26.03
CA GLY A 267 19.18 -0.53 25.86
C GLY A 267 19.23 0.10 24.46
N ILE A 268 18.72 -0.59 23.44
CA ILE A 268 18.59 -0.09 22.07
C ILE A 268 17.15 -0.31 21.61
N ARG A 269 16.53 0.72 21.03
CA ARG A 269 15.14 0.69 20.57
C ARG A 269 14.98 1.48 19.27
N VAL A 270 14.39 0.85 18.27
CA VAL A 270 13.98 1.46 17.00
C VAL A 270 12.46 1.51 16.96
N LYS A 271 11.88 2.65 16.60
CA LYS A 271 10.44 2.87 16.61
C LYS A 271 9.97 3.42 15.26
N TYR A 272 8.79 2.98 14.86
CA TYR A 272 8.01 3.52 13.76
C TYR A 272 6.62 3.92 14.27
N TYR A 273 6.11 5.04 13.77
CA TYR A 273 4.73 5.47 13.97
C TYR A 273 4.14 5.85 12.60
N GLY A 274 2.95 5.33 12.29
CA GLY A 274 2.32 5.60 11.00
C GLY A 274 0.85 5.18 10.95
N PRO A 275 0.17 5.50 9.84
CA PRO A 275 -1.20 5.07 9.61
C PRO A 275 -1.27 3.55 9.40
N LEU A 276 -2.41 2.96 9.76
CA LEU A 276 -2.64 1.54 9.50
C LEU A 276 -2.84 1.29 8.00
N LEU A 277 -2.15 0.28 7.48
CA LEU A 277 -2.14 -0.07 6.06
C LEU A 277 -3.24 -1.10 5.73
N THR A 278 -3.46 -1.36 4.44
CA THR A 278 -4.37 -2.44 3.99
C THR A 278 -3.60 -3.67 3.51
N LEU A 279 -4.19 -4.86 3.66
CA LEU A 279 -3.53 -6.14 3.34
C LEU A 279 -3.14 -6.36 1.87
N ASN A 280 -3.64 -5.54 0.94
CA ASN A 280 -3.39 -5.70 -0.49
C ASN A 280 -2.18 -4.90 -1.01
N GLU A 281 -1.49 -4.17 -0.14
CA GLU A 281 -0.37 -3.33 -0.51
C GLU A 281 0.92 -4.13 -0.73
N ASN A 282 1.72 -3.74 -1.73
CA ASN A 282 2.97 -4.41 -2.05
C ASN A 282 4.06 -4.08 -1.02
N CYS A 283 4.55 -5.07 -0.29
CA CYS A 283 5.54 -4.87 0.77
C CYS A 283 6.85 -4.19 0.32
N ARG A 284 7.30 -4.39 -0.93
CA ARG A 284 8.51 -3.72 -1.44
C ARG A 284 8.27 -2.22 -1.64
N SER A 285 7.12 -1.84 -2.20
CA SER A 285 6.71 -0.43 -2.31
C SER A 285 6.62 0.22 -0.94
N LEU A 286 5.99 -0.48 0.02
CA LEU A 286 5.86 0.02 1.39
C LEU A 286 7.22 0.21 2.07
N CYS A 287 8.13 -0.74 1.89
CA CYS A 287 9.48 -0.62 2.43
C CYS A 287 10.24 0.55 1.79
N ALA A 288 10.16 0.73 0.47
CA ALA A 288 10.80 1.84 -0.23
C ALA A 288 10.23 3.21 0.17
N GLU A 289 8.94 3.28 0.46
CA GLU A 289 8.26 4.48 0.94
C GLU A 289 8.45 4.74 2.45
N GLY A 290 9.13 3.84 3.18
CA GLY A 290 9.29 3.96 4.63
C GLY A 290 7.99 3.80 5.42
N LYS A 291 7.00 3.08 4.87
CA LYS A 291 5.68 2.84 5.50
C LYS A 291 5.68 1.63 6.44
N GLY A 292 6.63 1.61 7.37
CA GLY A 292 6.74 0.58 8.39
C GLY A 292 8.09 0.64 9.09
N LEU A 293 8.29 -0.27 10.03
CA LEU A 293 9.55 -0.38 10.77
C LEU A 293 10.58 -1.10 9.90
N ILE A 294 11.73 -0.45 9.68
CA ILE A 294 12.84 -0.99 8.90
C ILE A 294 14.04 -1.23 9.82
N LEU A 295 14.52 -2.46 9.86
CA LEU A 295 15.75 -2.85 10.54
C LEU A 295 16.84 -3.06 9.49
N SER A 296 17.91 -2.24 9.55
CA SER A 296 19.09 -2.38 8.71
C SER A 296 20.02 -3.46 9.26
N GLU A 297 21.01 -3.88 8.47
CA GLU A 297 22.06 -4.80 8.89
C GLU A 297 22.78 -4.41 10.19
N ASN A 298 22.99 -3.10 10.42
CA ASN A 298 23.56 -2.59 11.67
C ASN A 298 22.64 -2.85 12.88
N HIS A 299 21.32 -2.75 12.69
CA HIS A 299 20.36 -3.11 13.73
C HIS A 299 20.37 -4.63 13.98
N LEU A 300 20.41 -5.45 12.91
CA LEU A 300 20.44 -6.90 13.03
C LEU A 300 21.67 -7.36 13.82
N SER A 301 22.86 -6.88 13.44
CA SER A 301 24.10 -7.23 14.12
C SER A 301 24.17 -6.71 15.55
N GLY A 302 23.88 -5.42 15.76
CA GLY A 302 24.00 -4.77 17.07
C GLY A 302 22.94 -5.18 18.10
N MET A 303 21.70 -5.42 17.67
CA MET A 303 20.60 -5.70 18.60
C MET A 303 20.41 -7.18 18.88
N SER A 304 20.50 -8.02 17.85
CA SER A 304 20.22 -9.46 17.97
C SER A 304 21.46 -10.33 18.06
N GLY A 305 22.66 -9.74 17.94
CA GLY A 305 23.89 -10.51 17.85
C GLY A 305 23.87 -11.45 16.64
N ASN A 306 23.54 -10.90 15.46
CA ASN A 306 23.37 -11.65 14.21
C ASN A 306 22.29 -12.75 14.29
N GLY A 307 21.11 -12.43 14.83
CA GLY A 307 19.96 -13.34 14.91
C GLY A 307 19.92 -14.24 16.15
N THR A 308 21.05 -14.39 16.84
CA THR A 308 21.18 -15.35 17.96
C THR A 308 20.33 -15.02 19.20
N LYS A 309 19.95 -13.75 19.39
CA LYS A 309 19.13 -13.30 20.51
C LYS A 309 17.78 -12.79 20.02
N PRO A 310 16.67 -13.17 20.67
CA PRO A 310 15.37 -12.61 20.34
C PRO A 310 15.35 -11.11 20.67
N LEU A 311 14.55 -10.39 19.90
CA LEU A 311 14.20 -9.01 20.16
C LEU A 311 12.81 -8.93 20.79
N ILE A 312 12.48 -7.78 21.36
CA ILE A 312 11.14 -7.48 21.84
C ILE A 312 10.45 -6.58 20.81
N LEU A 313 9.35 -7.07 20.25
CA LEU A 313 8.46 -6.33 19.35
C LEU A 313 7.28 -5.79 20.16
N ASP A 314 7.27 -4.48 20.38
CA ASP A 314 6.17 -3.77 21.01
C ASP A 314 5.20 -3.23 19.95
N ILE A 315 3.93 -3.51 20.16
CA ILE A 315 2.82 -3.10 19.30
C ILE A 315 1.83 -2.28 20.12
N LEU A 316 1.42 -1.15 19.56
CA LEU A 316 0.44 -0.25 20.16
C LEU A 316 -0.45 0.31 19.04
N ILE A 317 -1.76 0.13 19.17
CA ILE A 317 -2.75 0.61 18.20
C ILE A 317 -3.42 1.85 18.76
N HIS A 318 -3.46 2.90 17.95
CA HIS A 318 -3.95 4.22 18.33
C HIS A 318 -5.29 4.55 17.66
N SER A 319 -6.15 5.24 18.41
CA SER A 319 -7.29 5.93 17.81
C SER A 319 -6.82 7.27 17.24
N THR A 320 -7.27 7.62 16.03
CA THR A 320 -7.04 8.97 15.47
C THR A 320 -8.15 9.96 15.82
N GLU A 321 -9.18 9.53 16.56
CA GLU A 321 -10.38 10.34 16.78
C GLU A 321 -10.27 11.37 17.93
N GLU A 322 -9.11 11.54 18.58
CA GLU A 322 -8.97 12.43 19.75
C GLU A 322 -7.82 13.45 19.65
N ALA A 323 -7.87 14.34 18.65
CA ALA A 323 -7.07 15.58 18.67
C ALA A 323 -7.86 16.85 18.34
N SER A 324 -9.19 16.78 18.37
CA SER A 324 -10.07 17.95 18.26
C SER A 324 -10.95 18.02 19.50
N CYS A 325 -10.93 19.16 20.20
CA CYS A 325 -11.79 19.54 21.33
C CYS A 325 -11.25 19.29 22.75
N THR A 326 -10.13 19.91 23.09
CA THR A 326 -10.02 20.65 24.37
C THR A 326 -9.13 21.89 24.16
N SER A 327 -9.77 22.99 23.80
CA SER A 327 -9.24 24.36 23.91
C SER A 327 -10.38 25.26 24.35
#